data_AF-A0A8S3IKM0-F1
#
_entry.id   AF-A0A8S3IKM0-F1
#
_cell.length_a   1.000
_cell.length_b   1.000
_cell.length_c   1.000
_cell.angle_alpha   90.00
_cell.angle_beta   90.00
_cell.angle_gamma   90.00
#
_symmetry.space_group_name_H-M   'P 1'
#
loop_
_entity.id
_entity.type
_entity.pdbx_description
1 polymer ?
#
loop_
_entity_poly.entity_id
_entity_poly.type
_entity_poly.pdbx_seq_one_letter_code
_entity_poly.pdbx_strand_id
1 'polypeptide(L)'
;MRNLIFNNQHLINSVSTKDLLFSVNLENIQIRNIDKIDSIQFNVYDRLKSIDFNDNMNLQYVSLHLMSDYTYLQFLTISNTAVKSFSIDFNQTTKDILHVDVIDMSHSRLETLDFLKYLTFYTLDVSYNRLKIIDVNQIHFPHGMYELLSMNLLNLSSNSMEFIRINWENESPHTIDLSENNLKSAKLQGQSTYSLLLNQNRNLSIKPTTFIIDLPLLRYLNLNSIQFDSFENLIYLHNISNMHTLLLNNNQLKKQHRTLNWSIFYPWHNTLTHLSLQNISLENIDSGVSLSEYCHLLT
;
A
#
# COMPACT_ATOMS: atom_id res chain seq x y z
N MET A 1 3.60 8.57 -33.71
CA MET A 1 4.53 7.49 -33.31
C MET A 1 3.90 6.81 -32.12
N ARG A 2 3.62 5.49 -32.16
CA ARG A 2 2.89 4.83 -31.05
C ARG A 2 3.76 4.46 -29.85
N ASN A 3 5.02 4.11 -30.12
CA ASN A 3 5.95 3.66 -29.09
C ASN A 3 7.23 4.49 -29.18
N LEU A 4 7.72 4.94 -28.03
CA LEU A 4 9.05 5.52 -27.86
C LEU A 4 9.86 4.55 -26.99
N ILE A 5 10.97 4.03 -27.50
CA ILE A 5 11.76 3.00 -26.82
C ILE A 5 13.23 3.40 -26.80
N PHE A 6 13.78 3.60 -25.60
CA PHE A 6 15.20 3.78 -25.35
C PHE A 6 15.68 2.72 -24.36
N ASN A 7 16.39 1.70 -24.85
CA ASN A 7 16.92 0.65 -24.00
C ASN A 7 18.44 0.55 -24.15
N ASN A 8 19.13 0.22 -23.05
CA ASN A 8 20.56 -0.11 -23.05
C ASN A 8 21.44 0.95 -23.73
N GLN A 9 21.18 2.24 -23.47
CA GLN A 9 21.99 3.34 -24.00
C GLN A 9 22.97 3.83 -22.93
N HIS A 10 24.20 4.16 -23.33
CA HIS A 10 25.25 4.58 -22.39
C HIS A 10 25.55 6.10 -22.42
N LEU A 11 24.81 6.86 -23.24
CA LEU A 11 25.09 8.28 -23.53
C LEU A 11 23.91 9.22 -23.26
N ILE A 12 22.78 8.70 -22.78
CA ILE A 12 21.61 9.51 -22.45
C ILE A 12 21.67 9.85 -20.97
N ASN A 13 21.90 11.13 -20.67
CA ASN A 13 21.97 11.62 -19.29
C ASN A 13 20.62 12.18 -18.81
N SER A 14 19.77 12.64 -19.73
CA SER A 14 18.44 13.16 -19.44
C SER A 14 17.53 12.96 -20.66
N VAL A 15 16.22 12.89 -20.44
CA VAL A 15 15.23 12.94 -21.53
C VAL A 15 14.15 13.97 -21.21
N SER A 16 13.94 14.90 -22.13
CA SER A 16 12.95 15.97 -22.05
C SER A 16 12.00 15.96 -23.25
N THR A 17 10.88 16.66 -23.16
CA THR A 17 9.98 16.89 -24.31
C THR A 17 10.62 17.61 -25.46
N LYS A 18 11.61 18.48 -25.21
CA LYS A 18 12.35 19.15 -26.29
C LYS A 18 13.16 18.15 -27.11
N ASP A 19 13.51 17.01 -26.53
CA ASP A 19 14.18 15.91 -27.21
C ASP A 19 13.22 15.08 -28.07
N LEU A 20 11.91 15.30 -27.95
CA LEU A 20 10.86 14.59 -28.68
C LEU A 20 10.06 15.56 -29.56
N LEU A 21 10.36 15.60 -30.85
CA LEU A 21 9.55 16.33 -31.83
C LEU A 21 8.11 15.76 -31.89
N PHE A 22 7.14 16.53 -31.41
CA PHE A 22 5.68 16.32 -31.41
C PHE A 22 5.21 14.86 -31.52
N SER A 23 4.98 14.22 -30.36
CA SER A 23 4.57 12.82 -30.27
C SER A 23 3.05 12.63 -30.39
N VAL A 24 2.47 13.04 -31.52
CA VAL A 24 1.05 12.77 -31.82
C VAL A 24 0.86 11.24 -31.92
N ASN A 25 -0.13 10.71 -31.19
CA ASN A 25 -0.47 9.29 -31.02
C ASN A 25 0.54 8.44 -30.23
N LEU A 26 1.30 9.00 -29.29
CA LEU A 26 2.17 8.22 -28.41
C LEU A 26 1.35 7.47 -27.35
N GLU A 27 1.36 6.15 -27.43
CA GLU A 27 0.63 5.26 -26.51
C GLU A 27 1.55 4.65 -25.47
N ASN A 28 2.84 4.44 -25.78
CA ASN A 28 3.77 3.77 -24.87
C ASN A 28 5.13 4.47 -24.86
N ILE A 29 5.68 4.67 -23.67
CA ILE A 29 7.05 5.14 -23.45
C ILE A 29 7.79 4.08 -22.66
N GLN A 30 8.93 3.63 -23.17
CA GLN A 30 9.82 2.71 -22.48
C GLN A 30 11.24 3.28 -22.50
N ILE A 31 11.81 3.53 -21.33
CA ILE A 31 13.20 3.93 -21.15
C ILE A 31 13.79 3.01 -20.09
N ARG A 32 14.69 2.10 -20.44
CA ARG A 32 15.19 1.08 -19.50
C ARG A 32 16.68 0.88 -19.57
N ASN A 33 17.26 0.56 -18.42
CA ASN A 33 18.67 0.19 -18.29
C ASN A 33 19.60 1.23 -18.95
N ILE A 34 19.34 2.51 -18.66
CA ILE A 34 20.15 3.62 -19.12
C ILE A 34 21.07 4.04 -17.99
N ASP A 35 22.35 3.69 -18.09
CA ASP A 35 23.31 3.86 -16.98
C ASP A 35 23.44 5.31 -16.53
N LYS A 36 23.28 6.29 -17.42
CA LYS A 36 23.56 7.70 -17.09
C LYS A 36 22.33 8.56 -16.90
N ILE A 37 21.13 8.02 -17.09
CA ILE A 37 19.93 8.85 -17.01
C ILE A 37 19.70 9.27 -15.55
N ASP A 38 19.70 10.57 -15.29
CA ASP A 38 19.46 11.13 -13.96
C ASP A 38 18.06 11.74 -13.83
N SER A 39 17.44 12.11 -14.95
CA SER A 39 16.18 12.82 -14.98
C SER A 39 15.35 12.52 -16.24
N ILE A 40 14.04 12.38 -16.04
CA ILE A 40 13.04 12.30 -17.12
C ILE A 40 11.98 13.38 -16.89
N GLN A 41 11.75 14.19 -17.92
CA GLN A 41 10.74 15.25 -17.93
C GLN A 41 9.88 15.15 -19.17
N PHE A 42 8.61 14.76 -19.02
CA PHE A 42 7.69 14.67 -20.15
C PHE A 42 6.46 15.53 -19.98
N ASN A 43 6.03 16.14 -21.08
CA ASN A 43 4.68 16.60 -21.30
C ASN A 43 4.02 15.52 -22.16
N VAL A 44 2.95 14.95 -21.65
CA VAL A 44 2.21 13.87 -22.29
C VAL A 44 0.97 14.47 -22.94
N TYR A 45 0.96 14.53 -24.27
CA TYR A 45 -0.06 15.25 -25.05
C TYR A 45 -1.19 14.37 -25.60
N ASP A 46 -1.19 13.06 -25.36
CA ASP A 46 -2.13 12.13 -26.01
C ASP A 46 -2.46 10.89 -25.14
N ARG A 47 -3.17 9.91 -25.72
CA ARG A 47 -3.65 8.63 -25.14
C ARG A 47 -2.52 7.69 -24.67
N LEU A 48 -1.64 8.18 -23.81
CA LEU A 48 -0.60 7.37 -23.21
C LEU A 48 -1.25 6.30 -22.33
N LYS A 49 -0.95 5.05 -22.66
CA LYS A 49 -1.40 3.84 -21.97
C LYS A 49 -0.34 3.29 -21.04
N SER A 50 0.94 3.39 -21.41
CA SER A 50 2.02 2.87 -20.56
C SER A 50 3.26 3.76 -20.52
N ILE A 51 3.85 3.79 -19.33
CA ILE A 51 5.18 4.34 -19.05
C ILE A 51 5.96 3.26 -18.31
N ASP A 52 7.13 2.91 -18.84
CA ASP A 52 8.07 1.98 -18.23
C ASP A 52 9.46 2.64 -18.16
N PHE A 53 9.85 3.04 -16.95
CA PHE A 53 11.16 3.60 -16.60
C PHE A 53 11.99 2.66 -15.72
N ASN A 54 11.70 1.36 -15.76
CA ASN A 54 12.34 0.41 -14.88
C ASN A 54 13.83 0.25 -15.14
N ASP A 55 14.53 -0.19 -14.09
CA ASP A 55 15.94 -0.59 -14.13
C ASP A 55 16.88 0.57 -14.51
N ASN A 56 16.45 1.82 -14.33
CA ASN A 56 17.32 2.99 -14.46
C ASN A 56 17.91 3.34 -13.10
N MET A 57 18.98 2.63 -12.72
CA MET A 57 19.58 2.70 -11.38
C MET A 57 20.13 4.08 -10.99
N ASN A 58 20.34 4.98 -11.94
CA ASN A 58 20.81 6.35 -11.70
C ASN A 58 19.73 7.42 -11.88
N LEU A 59 18.50 7.04 -12.28
CA LEU A 59 17.38 7.96 -12.42
C LEU A 59 16.99 8.48 -11.04
N GLN A 60 17.08 9.79 -10.81
CA GLN A 60 16.80 10.41 -9.51
C GLN A 60 15.47 11.17 -9.51
N TYR A 61 15.08 11.70 -10.67
CA TYR A 61 13.93 12.61 -10.81
C TYR A 61 13.06 12.23 -11.99
N VAL A 62 11.75 12.11 -11.75
CA VAL A 62 10.75 11.93 -12.81
C VAL A 62 9.65 12.97 -12.62
N SER A 63 9.39 13.74 -13.68
CA SER A 63 8.30 14.72 -13.72
C SER A 63 7.50 14.54 -14.99
N LEU A 64 6.19 14.30 -14.83
CA LEU A 64 5.25 14.09 -15.92
C LEU A 64 4.16 15.17 -15.88
N HIS A 65 3.98 15.91 -16.96
CA HIS A 65 2.91 16.87 -17.13
C HIS A 65 1.91 16.32 -18.16
N LEU A 66 0.75 15.85 -17.72
CA LEU A 66 -0.32 15.44 -18.61
C LEU A 66 -1.01 16.69 -19.16
N MET A 67 -1.05 16.78 -20.49
CA MET A 67 -1.57 17.92 -21.24
C MET A 67 -2.89 17.59 -21.97
N SER A 68 -3.42 16.37 -21.79
CA SER A 68 -4.58 15.88 -22.52
C SER A 68 -5.57 15.14 -21.63
N ASP A 69 -6.85 15.48 -21.81
CA ASP A 69 -8.00 14.81 -21.17
C ASP A 69 -8.15 13.35 -21.62
N TYR A 70 -7.51 12.95 -22.72
CA TYR A 70 -7.57 11.58 -23.23
C TYR A 70 -6.52 10.66 -22.61
N THR A 71 -5.73 11.13 -21.63
CA THR A 71 -4.74 10.29 -20.95
C THR A 71 -5.45 9.26 -20.07
N TYR A 72 -5.23 7.98 -20.34
CA TYR A 72 -5.66 6.86 -19.51
C TYR A 72 -4.47 5.92 -19.35
N LEU A 73 -3.75 6.08 -18.24
CA LEU A 73 -2.58 5.26 -17.96
C LEU A 73 -3.03 3.91 -17.43
N GLN A 74 -2.72 2.85 -18.14
CA GLN A 74 -2.89 1.49 -17.65
C GLN A 74 -1.69 1.11 -16.78
N PHE A 75 -0.48 1.48 -17.21
CA PHE A 75 0.75 1.10 -16.53
C PHE A 75 1.67 2.29 -16.31
N LEU A 76 2.13 2.46 -15.08
CA LEU A 76 3.21 3.37 -14.71
C LEU A 76 4.23 2.59 -13.87
N THR A 77 5.40 2.33 -14.46
CA THR A 77 6.43 1.51 -13.84
C THR A 77 7.73 2.32 -13.72
N ILE A 78 8.24 2.45 -12.50
CA ILE A 78 9.49 3.17 -12.17
C ILE A 78 10.28 2.37 -11.12
N SER A 79 10.12 1.05 -11.10
CA SER A 79 10.76 0.16 -10.14
C SER A 79 12.23 -0.10 -10.47
N ASN A 80 12.99 -0.47 -9.44
CA ASN A 80 14.46 -0.63 -9.51
C ASN A 80 15.18 0.65 -9.99
N THR A 81 14.83 1.80 -9.40
CA THR A 81 15.47 3.08 -9.74
C THR A 81 16.06 3.76 -8.51
N ALA A 82 16.87 4.81 -8.71
CA ALA A 82 17.31 5.67 -7.62
C ALA A 82 16.36 6.86 -7.39
N VAL A 83 15.12 6.80 -7.90
CA VAL A 83 14.21 7.94 -7.89
C VAL A 83 13.92 8.32 -6.45
N LYS A 84 14.17 9.58 -6.12
CA LYS A 84 13.89 10.16 -4.79
C LYS A 84 12.57 10.90 -4.76
N SER A 85 12.21 11.48 -5.90
CA SER A 85 11.02 12.30 -6.09
C SER A 85 10.36 11.95 -7.43
N PHE A 86 9.09 11.59 -7.36
CA PHE A 86 8.21 11.39 -8.50
C PHE A 86 7.07 12.42 -8.43
N SER A 87 6.75 13.04 -9.56
CA SER A 87 5.62 13.97 -9.67
C SER A 87 4.87 13.76 -10.98
N ILE A 88 3.54 13.76 -10.88
CA ILE A 88 2.62 13.84 -12.00
C ILE A 88 1.69 15.04 -11.82
N ASP A 89 1.70 15.93 -12.81
CA ASP A 89 0.88 17.13 -12.91
C ASP A 89 -0.12 16.93 -14.04
N PHE A 90 -1.39 17.24 -13.81
CA PHE A 90 -2.42 17.28 -14.86
C PHE A 90 -3.31 18.52 -14.73
N ASN A 91 -2.73 19.63 -14.27
CA ASN A 91 -3.38 20.93 -14.14
C ASN A 91 -3.81 21.54 -15.48
N GLN A 92 -3.21 21.08 -16.58
CA GLN A 92 -3.57 21.50 -17.93
C GLN A 92 -4.73 20.68 -18.54
N THR A 93 -5.30 19.74 -17.78
CA THR A 93 -6.44 18.91 -18.18
C THR A 93 -7.71 19.37 -17.46
N THR A 94 -8.88 19.08 -18.05
CA THR A 94 -10.19 19.23 -17.40
C THR A 94 -10.48 18.11 -16.40
N LYS A 95 -9.58 17.13 -16.27
CA LYS A 95 -9.70 16.05 -15.29
C LYS A 95 -9.41 16.54 -13.89
N ASP A 96 -10.30 16.15 -12.98
CA ASP A 96 -10.11 16.32 -11.53
C ASP A 96 -9.46 15.10 -10.88
N ILE A 97 -9.57 13.93 -11.52
CA ILE A 97 -9.02 12.66 -11.06
C ILE A 97 -8.19 12.02 -12.19
N LEU A 98 -6.98 11.58 -11.86
CA LEU A 98 -6.20 10.69 -12.71
C LEU A 98 -6.40 9.25 -12.26
N HIS A 99 -6.96 8.42 -13.15
CA HIS A 99 -7.03 6.98 -12.96
C HIS A 99 -5.79 6.31 -13.56
N VAL A 100 -5.14 5.45 -12.78
CA VAL A 100 -4.06 4.58 -13.26
C VAL A 100 -4.31 3.14 -12.83
N ASP A 101 -4.40 2.19 -13.75
CA ASP A 101 -4.70 0.80 -13.36
C ASP A 101 -3.61 0.25 -12.42
N VAL A 102 -2.35 0.28 -12.85
CA VAL A 102 -1.21 -0.22 -12.07
C VAL A 102 -0.09 0.81 -12.01
N ILE A 103 0.33 1.12 -10.80
CA ILE A 103 1.51 1.91 -10.49
C ILE A 103 2.48 1.01 -9.71
N ASP A 104 3.64 0.73 -10.29
CA ASP A 104 4.74 0.05 -9.62
C ASP A 104 5.95 0.98 -9.52
N MET A 105 6.23 1.43 -8.31
CA MET A 105 7.41 2.20 -7.96
C MET A 105 8.23 1.47 -6.90
N SER A 106 8.09 0.14 -6.82
CA SER A 106 8.76 -0.68 -5.82
C SER A 106 10.29 -0.67 -5.99
N HIS A 107 11.02 -1.08 -4.94
CA HIS A 107 12.47 -1.26 -4.98
C HIS A 107 13.23 -0.01 -5.45
N SER A 108 12.73 1.17 -5.09
CA SER A 108 13.32 2.45 -5.45
C SER A 108 13.90 3.15 -4.23
N ARG A 109 14.26 4.43 -4.36
CA ARG A 109 14.76 5.25 -3.24
C ARG A 109 13.79 6.38 -2.90
N LEU A 110 12.49 6.17 -3.14
CA LEU A 110 11.49 7.20 -2.91
C LEU A 110 11.46 7.54 -1.43
N GLU A 111 11.66 8.83 -1.15
CA GLU A 111 11.52 9.39 0.20
C GLU A 111 10.18 10.10 0.33
N THR A 112 9.68 10.65 -0.77
CA THR A 112 8.40 11.35 -0.89
C THR A 112 7.70 10.94 -2.17
N LEU A 113 6.39 10.81 -2.11
CA LEU A 113 5.50 10.63 -3.25
C LEU A 113 4.46 11.75 -3.22
N ASP A 114 4.37 12.53 -4.30
CA ASP A 114 3.47 13.70 -4.36
C ASP A 114 2.61 13.64 -5.63
N PHE A 115 1.30 13.72 -5.43
CA PHE A 115 0.30 13.82 -6.49
C PHE A 115 -0.35 15.19 -6.39
N LEU A 116 -0.14 16.05 -7.40
CA LEU A 116 -0.59 17.45 -7.40
C LEU A 116 -2.11 17.61 -7.52
N LYS A 117 -2.83 16.51 -7.79
CA LYS A 117 -4.30 16.39 -7.87
C LYS A 117 -4.69 14.96 -7.47
N TYR A 118 -6.00 14.69 -7.39
CA TYR A 118 -6.53 13.42 -6.93
C TYR A 118 -6.15 12.22 -7.82
N LEU A 119 -5.75 11.12 -7.18
CA LEU A 119 -5.35 9.88 -7.84
C LEU A 119 -6.31 8.74 -7.47
N THR A 120 -6.64 7.88 -8.43
CA THR A 120 -7.31 6.60 -8.20
C THR A 120 -6.60 5.46 -8.94
N PHE A 121 -6.64 4.23 -8.41
CA PHE A 121 -5.90 3.09 -8.95
C PHE A 121 -6.47 1.72 -8.61
N TYR A 122 -6.10 0.68 -9.39
CA TYR A 122 -6.27 -0.72 -8.97
C TYR A 122 -5.10 -1.22 -8.13
N THR A 123 -3.86 -0.86 -8.47
CA THR A 123 -2.70 -1.23 -7.66
C THR A 123 -1.72 -0.08 -7.58
N LEU A 124 -1.33 0.28 -6.36
CA LEU A 124 -0.21 1.16 -6.07
C LEU A 124 0.78 0.38 -5.22
N ASP A 125 1.89 -0.04 -5.84
CA ASP A 125 3.01 -0.66 -5.17
C ASP A 125 4.17 0.34 -5.02
N VAL A 126 4.42 0.74 -3.78
CA VAL A 126 5.56 1.58 -3.40
C VAL A 126 6.41 0.87 -2.33
N SER A 127 6.39 -0.46 -2.34
CA SER A 127 7.16 -1.28 -1.40
C SER A 127 8.67 -1.16 -1.61
N TYR A 128 9.47 -1.52 -0.60
CA TYR A 128 10.93 -1.47 -0.67
C TYR A 128 11.49 -0.10 -1.08
N ASN A 129 10.90 0.95 -0.52
CA ASN A 129 11.36 2.33 -0.68
C ASN A 129 11.94 2.88 0.64
N ARG A 130 12.08 4.19 0.74
CA ARG A 130 12.58 4.91 1.94
C ARG A 130 11.54 5.87 2.48
N LEU A 131 10.25 5.57 2.27
CA LEU A 131 9.16 6.47 2.63
C LEU A 131 9.13 6.65 4.15
N LYS A 132 9.30 7.89 4.61
CA LYS A 132 9.23 8.23 6.05
C LYS A 132 7.87 8.75 6.45
N ILE A 133 7.24 9.49 5.54
CA ILE A 133 5.91 10.09 5.67
C ILE A 133 5.25 9.91 4.30
N ILE A 134 4.02 9.43 4.28
CA ILE A 134 3.21 9.37 3.06
C ILE A 134 1.93 10.14 3.33
N ASP A 135 1.69 11.19 2.55
CA ASP A 135 0.39 11.84 2.50
C ASP A 135 -0.45 11.16 1.41
N VAL A 136 -1.37 10.30 1.83
CA VAL A 136 -2.30 9.62 0.94
C VAL A 136 -3.66 10.31 0.86
N ASN A 137 -3.81 11.51 1.45
CA ASN A 137 -5.09 12.22 1.44
C ASN A 137 -5.53 12.60 0.03
N GLN A 138 -4.60 12.66 -0.93
CA GLN A 138 -4.90 12.89 -2.34
C GLN A 138 -5.43 11.65 -3.07
N ILE A 139 -5.41 10.47 -2.46
CA ILE A 139 -5.94 9.24 -3.06
C ILE A 139 -7.46 9.20 -2.85
N HIS A 140 -8.22 9.23 -3.95
CA HIS A 140 -9.68 9.26 -3.94
C HIS A 140 -10.26 8.06 -4.68
N PHE A 141 -11.27 7.45 -4.09
CA PHE A 141 -12.04 6.36 -4.68
C PHE A 141 -13.48 6.85 -4.88
N PRO A 142 -13.87 7.25 -6.10
CA PRO A 142 -15.22 7.73 -6.37
C PRO A 142 -16.25 6.60 -6.43
N HIS A 143 -17.41 6.85 -5.83
CA HIS A 143 -18.49 5.88 -5.72
C HIS A 143 -18.97 5.37 -7.08
N GLY A 144 -18.99 4.05 -7.25
CA GLY A 144 -19.47 3.41 -8.47
C GLY A 144 -18.50 3.36 -9.65
N MET A 145 -17.24 3.81 -9.52
CA MET A 145 -16.21 3.57 -10.55
C MET A 145 -15.73 2.12 -10.62
N TYR A 146 -16.14 1.28 -9.67
CA TYR A 146 -15.64 -0.08 -9.49
C TYR A 146 -16.80 -1.06 -9.36
N GLU A 147 -17.19 -1.65 -10.48
CA GLU A 147 -18.03 -2.85 -10.48
C GLU A 147 -17.31 -3.95 -9.69
N LEU A 148 -17.68 -4.16 -8.41
CA LEU A 148 -17.65 -5.37 -7.54
C LEU A 148 -16.51 -6.42 -7.63
N LEU A 149 -15.48 -6.27 -8.46
CA LEU A 149 -14.54 -7.32 -8.85
C LEU A 149 -13.07 -6.89 -8.82
N SER A 150 -12.74 -5.59 -8.81
CA SER A 150 -11.35 -5.13 -8.75
C SER A 150 -10.91 -4.90 -7.30
N MET A 151 -10.10 -5.81 -6.76
CA MET A 151 -9.43 -5.62 -5.48
C MET A 151 -8.37 -4.52 -5.61
N ASN A 152 -8.63 -3.34 -5.06
CA ASN A 152 -7.62 -2.28 -5.05
C ASN A 152 -6.59 -2.57 -3.95
N LEU A 153 -5.31 -2.62 -4.34
CA LEU A 153 -4.17 -2.86 -3.45
C LEU A 153 -3.36 -1.59 -3.26
N LEU A 154 -3.16 -1.20 -2.01
CA LEU A 154 -2.16 -0.23 -1.60
C LEU A 154 -1.03 -0.95 -0.86
N ASN A 155 0.13 -1.11 -1.51
CA ASN A 155 1.30 -1.76 -0.92
C ASN A 155 2.34 -0.72 -0.49
N LEU A 156 2.45 -0.52 0.82
CA LEU A 156 3.40 0.36 1.50
C LEU A 156 4.44 -0.44 2.31
N SER A 157 4.59 -1.74 2.04
CA SER A 157 5.49 -2.60 2.81
C SER A 157 6.97 -2.22 2.66
N SER A 158 7.81 -2.63 3.61
CA SER A 158 9.28 -2.48 3.50
C SER A 158 9.79 -1.04 3.30
N ASN A 159 9.17 -0.06 3.98
CA ASN A 159 9.50 1.37 3.84
C ASN A 159 10.20 2.00 5.06
N SER A 160 10.39 1.24 6.15
CA SER A 160 10.90 1.76 7.43
C SER A 160 10.05 2.86 8.08
N MET A 161 8.77 2.98 7.73
CA MET A 161 7.86 3.96 8.33
C MET A 161 7.72 3.72 9.83
N GLU A 162 7.72 4.80 10.62
CA GLU A 162 7.50 4.72 12.07
C GLU A 162 6.07 5.08 12.49
N PHE A 163 5.37 5.89 11.70
CA PHE A 163 4.04 6.37 12.02
C PHE A 163 3.21 6.38 10.75
N ILE A 164 1.97 5.93 10.84
CA ILE A 164 1.02 6.08 9.76
C ILE A 164 -0.32 6.61 10.27
N ARG A 165 -0.83 7.61 9.56
CA ARG A 165 -2.17 8.17 9.76
C ARG A 165 -2.83 8.31 8.41
N ILE A 166 -3.91 7.57 8.20
CA ILE A 166 -4.72 7.63 7.00
C ILE A 166 -6.19 7.81 7.39
N ASN A 167 -6.86 8.73 6.70
CA ASN A 167 -8.29 8.95 6.84
C ASN A 167 -8.94 9.04 5.46
N TRP A 168 -9.63 7.97 5.05
CA TRP A 168 -10.51 7.98 3.90
C TRP A 168 -11.95 8.18 4.38
N GLU A 169 -12.57 9.30 3.98
CA GLU A 169 -13.95 9.63 4.38
C GLU A 169 -14.98 8.71 3.72
N ASN A 170 -14.72 8.30 2.48
CA ASN A 170 -15.62 7.50 1.67
C ASN A 170 -14.98 6.11 1.41
N GLU A 171 -14.63 5.81 0.17
CA GLU A 171 -14.02 4.54 -0.20
C GLU A 171 -12.50 4.54 0.07
N SER A 172 -11.98 3.36 0.40
CA SER A 172 -10.59 3.06 0.72
C SER A 172 -10.10 1.82 -0.05
N PRO A 173 -8.78 1.59 -0.17
CA PRO A 173 -8.25 0.39 -0.80
C PRO A 173 -8.78 -0.88 -0.10
N HIS A 174 -9.10 -1.91 -0.89
CA HIS A 174 -9.61 -3.18 -0.37
C HIS A 174 -8.53 -3.94 0.42
N THR A 175 -7.29 -3.87 -0.04
CA THR A 175 -6.12 -4.42 0.67
C THR A 175 -5.13 -3.32 0.94
N ILE A 176 -4.67 -3.24 2.18
CA ILE A 176 -3.59 -2.35 2.60
C ILE A 176 -2.48 -3.23 3.17
N ASP A 177 -1.30 -3.16 2.55
CA ASP A 177 -0.11 -3.81 3.04
C ASP A 177 0.85 -2.79 3.67
N LEU A 178 1.05 -2.92 4.97
CA LEU A 178 1.95 -2.11 5.79
C LEU A 178 3.03 -2.97 6.45
N SER A 179 3.20 -4.20 5.97
CA SER A 179 4.16 -5.15 6.53
C SER A 179 5.60 -4.67 6.41
N GLU A 180 6.49 -5.24 7.24
CA GLU A 180 7.95 -5.00 7.15
C GLU A 180 8.37 -3.53 7.29
N ASN A 181 7.56 -2.74 8.01
CA ASN A 181 7.90 -1.38 8.41
C ASN A 181 8.47 -1.35 9.84
N ASN A 182 8.70 -0.14 10.36
CA ASN A 182 9.12 0.08 11.74
C ASN A 182 8.01 0.75 12.57
N LEU A 183 6.74 0.44 12.27
CA LEU A 183 5.61 1.19 12.81
C LEU A 183 5.60 1.14 14.34
N LYS A 184 5.50 2.31 14.96
CA LYS A 184 5.23 2.53 16.39
C LYS A 184 3.76 2.91 16.60
N SER A 185 3.13 3.50 15.58
CA SER A 185 1.72 3.86 15.59
C SER A 185 1.08 3.66 14.22
N ALA A 186 -0.17 3.16 14.23
CA ALA A 186 -1.04 3.06 13.08
C ALA A 186 -2.42 3.65 13.42
N LYS A 187 -2.86 4.62 12.63
CA LYS A 187 -4.19 5.23 12.69
C LYS A 187 -4.82 5.16 11.31
N LEU A 188 -5.77 4.25 11.09
CA LEU A 188 -6.39 4.00 9.79
C LEU A 188 -7.91 4.14 9.90
N GLN A 189 -8.50 4.89 8.99
CA GLN A 189 -9.95 5.04 8.84
C GLN A 189 -10.32 4.91 7.36
N GLY A 190 -11.39 4.15 7.06
CA GLY A 190 -11.88 3.93 5.70
C GLY A 190 -13.05 2.93 5.64
N GLN A 191 -13.90 3.01 4.61
CA GLN A 191 -15.17 2.26 4.59
C GLN A 191 -15.11 0.91 3.86
N SER A 192 -14.11 0.66 3.00
CA SER A 192 -14.11 -0.51 2.08
C SER A 192 -12.89 -1.41 2.20
N THR A 193 -12.04 -1.25 3.22
CA THR A 193 -10.89 -2.13 3.42
C THR A 193 -11.30 -3.48 4.01
N TYR A 194 -10.96 -4.57 3.32
CA TYR A 194 -11.25 -5.95 3.72
C TYR A 194 -10.02 -6.66 4.31
N SER A 195 -8.82 -6.29 3.88
CA SER A 195 -7.57 -6.93 4.28
C SER A 195 -6.53 -5.90 4.73
N LEU A 196 -5.95 -6.13 5.92
CA LEU A 196 -4.90 -5.30 6.49
C LEU A 196 -3.72 -6.17 6.94
N LEU A 197 -2.56 -5.91 6.34
CA LEU A 197 -1.32 -6.60 6.67
C LEU A 197 -0.42 -5.64 7.46
N LEU A 198 -0.14 -5.99 8.72
CA LEU A 198 0.72 -5.23 9.63
C LEU A 198 1.88 -6.08 10.14
N ASN A 199 2.10 -7.25 9.56
CA ASN A 199 3.11 -8.19 10.02
C ASN A 199 4.52 -7.64 9.96
N GLN A 200 5.39 -8.14 10.84
CA GLN A 200 6.79 -7.76 10.96
C GLN A 200 7.05 -6.31 11.39
N ASN A 201 6.04 -5.60 11.89
CA ASN A 201 6.21 -4.31 12.56
C ASN A 201 6.54 -4.50 14.04
N ARG A 202 7.79 -4.85 14.36
CA ARG A 202 8.21 -5.28 15.70
C ARG A 202 8.04 -4.23 16.81
N ASN A 203 7.93 -2.95 16.46
CA ASN A 203 7.70 -1.85 17.40
C ASN A 203 6.23 -1.45 17.52
N LEU A 204 5.33 -2.10 16.76
CA LEU A 204 3.90 -1.78 16.77
C LEU A 204 3.25 -2.54 17.91
N SER A 205 2.60 -1.81 18.81
CA SER A 205 1.82 -2.39 19.88
C SER A 205 0.35 -1.99 19.76
N ILE A 206 -0.55 -2.93 20.07
CA ILE A 206 -2.00 -2.71 20.08
C ILE A 206 -2.34 -1.98 21.39
N LYS A 207 -2.33 -0.65 21.36
CA LYS A 207 -2.67 0.22 22.48
C LYS A 207 -3.51 1.39 21.98
N PRO A 208 -4.48 1.89 22.75
CA PRO A 208 -5.46 2.86 22.27
C PRO A 208 -4.84 4.19 21.80
N THR A 209 -3.68 4.57 22.33
CA THR A 209 -2.99 5.81 21.94
C THR A 209 -2.23 5.69 20.62
N THR A 210 -1.79 4.47 20.26
CA THR A 210 -0.89 4.22 19.13
C THR A 210 -1.53 3.37 18.03
N PHE A 211 -2.63 2.67 18.31
CA PHE A 211 -3.28 1.74 17.41
C PHE A 211 -4.77 2.06 17.35
N ILE A 212 -5.20 2.69 16.27
CA ILE A 212 -6.59 3.09 16.04
C ILE A 212 -6.97 2.61 14.64
N ILE A 213 -7.82 1.59 14.55
CA ILE A 213 -8.26 1.03 13.27
C ILE A 213 -9.77 1.11 13.22
N ASP A 214 -10.27 1.98 12.35
CA ASP A 214 -11.68 2.18 12.06
C ASP A 214 -11.97 1.73 10.62
N LEU A 215 -12.04 0.41 10.45
CA LEU A 215 -12.24 -0.28 9.17
C LEU A 215 -13.40 -1.28 9.34
N PRO A 216 -14.68 -0.85 9.20
CA PRO A 216 -15.85 -1.66 9.58
C PRO A 216 -16.04 -2.91 8.72
N LEU A 217 -15.51 -2.93 7.50
CA LEU A 217 -15.57 -4.08 6.60
C LEU A 217 -14.35 -5.01 6.69
N LEU A 218 -13.41 -4.76 7.62
CA LEU A 218 -12.19 -5.57 7.74
C LEU A 218 -12.52 -7.02 8.12
N ARG A 219 -12.04 -7.95 7.29
CA ARG A 219 -12.24 -9.41 7.44
C ARG A 219 -10.94 -10.15 7.71
N TYR A 220 -9.81 -9.63 7.23
CA TYR A 220 -8.51 -10.25 7.36
C TYR A 220 -7.53 -9.28 8.03
N LEU A 221 -6.94 -9.71 9.14
CA LEU A 221 -5.95 -8.93 9.88
C LEU A 221 -4.73 -9.78 10.20
N ASN A 222 -3.58 -9.38 9.65
CA ASN A 222 -2.30 -10.02 9.92
C ASN A 222 -1.44 -9.17 10.84
N LEU A 223 -1.26 -9.65 12.08
CA LEU A 223 -0.49 -9.03 13.15
C LEU A 223 0.67 -9.94 13.58
N ASN A 224 1.21 -10.73 12.66
CA ASN A 224 2.35 -11.59 12.95
C ASN A 224 3.60 -10.76 13.29
N SER A 225 4.41 -11.18 14.25
CA SER A 225 5.71 -10.56 14.57
C SER A 225 5.63 -9.06 14.90
N ILE A 226 4.66 -8.65 15.73
CA ILE A 226 4.54 -7.30 16.29
C ILE A 226 4.89 -7.29 17.80
N GLN A 227 4.79 -6.14 18.45
CA GLN A 227 4.87 -6.07 19.91
C GLN A 227 3.51 -6.39 20.56
N PHE A 228 3.17 -7.68 20.58
CA PHE A 228 1.94 -8.19 21.19
C PHE A 228 2.22 -8.87 22.54
N ASP A 229 2.15 -8.07 23.61
CA ASP A 229 2.56 -8.47 24.96
C ASP A 229 1.47 -9.20 25.78
N SER A 230 0.20 -9.05 25.40
CA SER A 230 -0.98 -9.57 26.11
C SER A 230 -2.16 -9.73 25.15
N PHE A 231 -2.94 -10.80 25.33
CA PHE A 231 -4.20 -10.97 24.64
C PHE A 231 -5.18 -9.84 24.94
N GLU A 232 -5.22 -9.32 26.17
CA GLU A 232 -6.15 -8.26 26.61
C GLU A 232 -6.16 -7.04 25.69
N ASN A 233 -5.04 -6.77 25.01
CA ASN A 233 -4.94 -5.69 24.03
C ASN A 233 -5.88 -5.84 22.83
N LEU A 234 -6.39 -7.05 22.55
CA LEU A 234 -7.38 -7.31 21.51
C LEU A 234 -8.72 -6.60 21.78
N ILE A 235 -8.99 -6.16 23.02
CA ILE A 235 -10.17 -5.35 23.33
C ILE A 235 -10.22 -4.07 22.49
N TYR A 236 -9.07 -3.53 22.09
CA TYR A 236 -8.97 -2.32 21.26
C TYR A 236 -9.33 -2.57 19.78
N LEU A 237 -9.61 -3.82 19.40
CA LEU A 237 -10.06 -4.21 18.07
C LEU A 237 -11.58 -4.48 18.03
N HIS A 238 -12.31 -4.27 19.12
CA HIS A 238 -13.74 -4.63 19.24
C HIS A 238 -14.68 -3.95 18.24
N ASN A 239 -14.26 -2.83 17.64
CA ASN A 239 -15.05 -2.12 16.63
C ASN A 239 -15.05 -2.86 15.28
N ILE A 240 -14.16 -3.83 15.11
CA ILE A 240 -14.05 -4.63 13.88
C ILE A 240 -14.98 -5.84 14.02
N SER A 241 -16.26 -5.68 13.71
CA SER A 241 -17.27 -6.73 13.92
C SER A 241 -17.19 -7.88 12.90
N ASN A 242 -16.62 -7.65 11.72
CA ASN A 242 -16.64 -8.57 10.59
C ASN A 242 -15.36 -9.41 10.46
N MET A 243 -14.57 -9.59 11.52
CA MET A 243 -13.30 -10.32 11.46
C MET A 243 -13.51 -11.80 11.13
N HIS A 244 -12.93 -12.28 10.03
CA HIS A 244 -12.95 -13.70 9.63
C HIS A 244 -11.62 -14.40 9.89
N THR A 245 -10.50 -13.70 9.70
CA THR A 245 -9.16 -14.23 9.86
C THR A 245 -8.30 -13.29 10.69
N LEU A 246 -7.73 -13.81 11.77
CA LEU A 246 -6.79 -13.11 12.63
C LEU A 246 -5.50 -13.93 12.76
N LEU A 247 -4.37 -13.34 12.39
CA LEU A 247 -3.05 -13.97 12.51
C LEU A 247 -2.22 -13.24 13.56
N LEU A 248 -1.74 -13.98 14.57
CA LEU A 248 -0.95 -13.47 15.71
C LEU A 248 0.35 -14.26 15.90
N ASN A 249 0.87 -14.86 14.84
CA ASN A 249 2.03 -15.74 14.88
C ASN A 249 3.31 -14.98 15.27
N ASN A 250 4.27 -15.69 15.84
CA ASN A 250 5.61 -15.19 16.19
C ASN A 250 5.58 -13.94 17.08
N ASN A 251 4.56 -13.80 17.91
CA ASN A 251 4.45 -12.75 18.91
C ASN A 251 4.97 -13.24 20.27
N GLN A 252 5.53 -12.33 21.07
CA GLN A 252 6.08 -12.65 22.39
C GLN A 252 5.21 -12.10 23.51
N LEU A 253 4.47 -12.99 24.16
CA LEU A 253 3.67 -12.64 25.33
C LEU A 253 4.56 -12.50 26.56
N LYS A 254 4.28 -11.49 27.39
CA LYS A 254 4.89 -11.40 28.73
C LYS A 254 4.42 -12.59 29.56
N LYS A 255 5.29 -13.10 30.44
CA LYS A 255 5.07 -14.32 31.24
C LYS A 255 3.69 -14.38 31.92
N GLN A 256 3.26 -13.28 32.53
CA GLN A 256 1.97 -13.18 33.22
C GLN A 256 0.72 -13.20 32.31
N HIS A 257 0.89 -13.05 31.00
CA HIS A 257 -0.20 -13.00 30.00
C HIS A 257 -0.18 -14.21 29.05
N ARG A 258 0.47 -15.31 29.45
CA ARG A 258 0.60 -16.54 28.65
C ARG A 258 -0.55 -17.55 28.83
N THR A 259 -1.62 -17.11 29.48
CA THR A 259 -2.87 -17.87 29.59
C THR A 259 -3.85 -17.36 28.54
N LEU A 260 -4.31 -18.23 27.65
CA LEU A 260 -5.35 -17.91 26.68
C LEU A 260 -6.73 -18.03 27.31
N ASN A 261 -7.49 -16.93 27.34
CA ASN A 261 -8.91 -16.95 27.65
C ASN A 261 -9.72 -16.67 26.38
N TRP A 262 -10.46 -17.67 25.93
CA TRP A 262 -11.24 -17.61 24.70
C TRP A 262 -12.36 -16.56 24.68
N SER A 263 -12.84 -16.12 25.85
CA SER A 263 -13.83 -15.04 25.93
C SER A 263 -13.35 -13.73 25.29
N ILE A 264 -12.03 -13.55 25.13
CA ILE A 264 -11.50 -12.36 24.48
C ILE A 264 -11.84 -12.26 22.99
N PHE A 265 -12.13 -13.39 22.34
CA PHE A 265 -12.58 -13.43 20.95
C PHE A 265 -14.10 -13.38 20.83
N TYR A 266 -14.83 -13.22 21.95
CA TYR A 266 -16.28 -13.10 21.93
C TYR A 266 -16.80 -11.99 21.00
N PRO A 267 -16.13 -10.83 20.80
CA PRO A 267 -16.56 -9.87 19.79
C PRO A 267 -16.68 -10.44 18.36
N TRP A 268 -16.00 -11.54 18.07
CA TRP A 268 -15.94 -12.19 16.75
C TRP A 268 -16.49 -13.62 16.75
N HIS A 269 -17.22 -14.04 17.79
CA HIS A 269 -17.65 -15.44 17.94
C HIS A 269 -18.49 -15.98 16.77
N ASN A 270 -19.19 -15.10 16.03
CA ASN A 270 -20.03 -15.47 14.88
C ASN A 270 -19.32 -15.34 13.53
N THR A 271 -18.15 -14.69 13.48
CA THR A 271 -17.49 -14.30 12.22
C THR A 271 -16.09 -14.88 12.08
N LEU A 272 -15.37 -15.07 13.19
CA LEU A 272 -14.00 -15.58 13.18
C LEU A 272 -13.98 -17.07 12.82
N THR A 273 -13.41 -17.37 11.66
CA THR A 273 -13.27 -18.74 11.12
C THR A 273 -11.83 -19.23 11.13
N HIS A 274 -10.86 -18.32 11.21
CA HIS A 274 -9.45 -18.67 11.18
C HIS A 274 -8.67 -17.84 12.21
N LEU A 275 -8.02 -18.54 13.14
CA LEU A 275 -7.11 -17.94 14.11
C LEU A 275 -5.78 -18.70 14.07
N SER A 276 -4.69 -18.00 13.82
CA SER A 276 -3.35 -18.58 13.86
C SER A 276 -2.55 -17.99 15.01
N LEU A 277 -2.02 -18.88 15.86
CA LEU A 277 -1.23 -18.55 17.05
C LEU A 277 0.15 -19.26 17.01
N GLN A 278 0.67 -19.54 15.82
CA GLN A 278 1.91 -20.28 15.66
C GLN A 278 3.09 -19.55 16.30
N ASN A 279 3.95 -20.29 17.01
CA ASN A 279 5.13 -19.76 17.69
C ASN A 279 4.83 -18.61 18.67
N ILE A 280 3.65 -18.61 19.28
CA ILE A 280 3.35 -17.74 20.41
C ILE A 280 3.75 -18.44 21.71
N SER A 281 4.26 -17.69 22.70
CA SER A 281 4.68 -18.27 23.98
C SER A 281 3.49 -18.53 24.92
N LEU A 282 2.61 -19.48 24.60
CA LEU A 282 1.50 -19.90 25.46
C LEU A 282 1.95 -20.91 26.52
N GLU A 283 1.44 -20.77 27.75
CA GLU A 283 1.69 -21.69 28.87
C GLU A 283 0.43 -22.46 29.26
N ASN A 284 -0.74 -21.82 29.21
CA ASN A 284 -2.03 -22.42 29.55
C ASN A 284 -3.14 -21.98 28.59
N ILE A 285 -4.16 -22.81 28.41
CA ILE A 285 -5.41 -22.49 27.73
C ILE A 285 -6.53 -22.71 28.74
N ASP A 286 -7.33 -21.68 29.01
CA ASP A 286 -8.45 -21.78 29.95
C ASP A 286 -9.51 -22.75 29.41
N SER A 287 -9.88 -23.73 30.22
CA SER A 287 -10.83 -24.80 29.89
C SER A 287 -12.29 -24.33 29.76
N GLY A 288 -12.57 -23.05 30.05
CA GLY A 288 -13.93 -22.54 30.23
C GLY A 288 -14.77 -22.28 28.97
N VAL A 289 -14.19 -22.27 27.76
CA VAL A 289 -14.95 -22.00 26.52
C VAL A 289 -14.30 -22.74 25.34
N SER A 290 -14.99 -23.69 24.73
CA SER A 290 -14.58 -24.27 23.46
C SER A 290 -15.08 -23.39 22.31
N LEU A 291 -14.18 -22.92 21.44
CA LEU A 291 -14.56 -22.51 20.09
C LEU A 291 -14.92 -23.77 19.28
N SER A 292 -16.09 -24.35 19.53
CA SER A 292 -16.77 -25.24 18.60
C SER A 292 -17.69 -24.33 17.76
N GLU A 293 -17.65 -24.26 16.43
CA GLU A 293 -17.56 -25.36 15.45
C GLU A 293 -16.83 -24.99 14.13
N TYR A 294 -16.19 -23.81 14.00
CA TYR A 294 -15.65 -23.37 12.69
C TYR A 294 -14.26 -22.70 12.72
N CYS A 295 -13.56 -22.71 13.86
CA CYS A 295 -12.25 -22.08 13.96
C CYS A 295 -11.13 -23.12 13.70
N HIS A 296 -10.47 -23.03 12.55
CA HIS A 296 -9.24 -23.80 12.31
C HIS A 296 -8.10 -23.17 13.13
N LEU A 297 -7.84 -23.73 14.31
CA LEU A 297 -6.70 -23.34 15.13
C LEU A 297 -5.44 -24.03 14.59
N LEU A 298 -4.52 -23.23 14.05
CA LEU A 298 -3.16 -23.66 13.77
C LEU A 298 -2.26 -23.10 14.88
N THR A 299 -1.94 -23.95 15.85
CA THR A 299 -0.92 -23.73 16.89
C THR A 299 0.46 -24.15 16.41
#